data_AF-A0A537F344-F1
#
_entry.id   AF-A0A537F344-F1
#
_cell.length_a   1.000
_cell.length_b   1.000
_cell.length_c   1.000
_cell.angle_alpha   90.00
_cell.angle_beta   90.00
_cell.angle_gamma   90.00
#
_symmetry.space_group_name_H-M   'P 1'
#
loop_
_entity.id
_entity.type
_entity.pdbx_description
1 polymer ?
#
loop_
_entity_poly.entity_id
_entity_poly.type
_entity_poly.pdbx_seq_one_letter_code
_entity_poly.pdbx_strand_id
1 'polypeptide(L)'
;MSQAKPNYSEHLRVTLVSKGIWHRFIEFDDPVRTVEEAARKVSADRIIKSIVLVGSDKKPILAILPAKNKISYKKIKTLLKVKDVRLAQPDEVLEHSGYPVGGVPPFNKISRSSRTLVSRPGA
;
A
#
# COMPACT_ATOMS: atom_id res chain seq x y z
N MET A 1 -18.64 -5.05 -23.84
CA MET A 1 -18.32 -3.64 -23.55
C MET A 1 -17.01 -3.63 -22.77
N SER A 2 -15.91 -3.22 -23.39
CA SER A 2 -14.59 -3.20 -22.75
C SER A 2 -14.58 -2.12 -21.68
N GLN A 3 -14.61 -2.49 -20.40
CA GLN A 3 -14.41 -1.53 -19.32
C GLN A 3 -12.99 -0.95 -19.48
N ALA A 4 -12.89 0.36 -19.68
CA ALA A 4 -11.63 1.06 -19.66
C ALA A 4 -10.93 0.73 -18.33
N LYS A 5 -9.69 0.22 -18.40
CA LYS A 5 -8.89 -0.03 -17.19
C LYS A 5 -8.84 1.27 -16.37
N PRO A 6 -9.14 1.24 -15.07
CA PRO A 6 -9.06 2.43 -14.24
C PRO A 6 -7.65 3.02 -14.31
N ASN A 7 -7.53 4.32 -14.60
CA ASN A 7 -6.25 5.01 -14.50
C ASN A 7 -5.98 5.32 -13.02
N TYR A 8 -5.39 4.35 -12.33
CA TYR A 8 -5.10 4.41 -10.88
C TYR A 8 -4.21 5.60 -10.49
N SER A 9 -3.25 5.96 -11.34
CA SER A 9 -2.34 7.09 -11.12
C SER A 9 -3.08 8.42 -11.17
N GLU A 10 -3.98 8.58 -12.14
CA GLU A 10 -4.80 9.80 -12.26
C GLU A 10 -5.78 9.94 -11.09
N HIS A 11 -6.42 8.83 -10.69
CA HIS A 11 -7.28 8.82 -9.52
C HIS A 11 -6.53 9.25 -8.25
N LEU A 12 -5.28 8.78 -8.07
CA LEU A 12 -4.43 9.20 -6.96
C LEU A 12 -4.11 10.70 -7.03
N ARG A 13 -3.74 11.21 -8.22
CA ARG A 13 -3.43 12.63 -8.44
C ARG A 13 -4.60 13.53 -8.05
N VAL A 14 -5.79 13.25 -8.57
CA VAL A 14 -7.02 13.99 -8.23
C VAL A 14 -7.32 13.93 -6.73
N THR A 15 -7.11 12.77 -6.10
CA THR A 15 -7.33 12.60 -4.66
C THR A 15 -6.37 13.44 -3.81
N LEU A 16 -5.07 13.46 -4.15
CA LEU A 16 -4.08 14.24 -3.42
C LEU A 16 -4.31 15.74 -3.56
N VAL A 17 -4.64 16.21 -4.78
CA VAL A 17 -4.97 17.61 -5.07
C VAL A 17 -6.21 18.05 -4.31
N SER A 18 -7.31 17.29 -4.40
CA SER A 18 -8.58 17.64 -3.73
C SER A 18 -8.48 17.68 -2.20
N LYS A 19 -7.54 16.93 -1.62
CA LYS A 19 -7.24 16.95 -0.17
C LYS A 19 -6.19 17.99 0.23
N GLY A 20 -5.61 18.74 -0.71
CA GLY A 20 -4.56 19.72 -0.42
C GLY A 20 -3.26 19.10 0.12
N ILE A 21 -2.99 17.83 -0.20
CA ILE A 21 -1.78 17.14 0.25
C ILE A 21 -0.64 17.54 -0.69
N TRP A 22 0.45 18.12 -0.16
CA TRP A 22 1.63 18.41 -0.98
C TRP A 22 2.26 17.12 -1.52
N HIS A 23 2.55 17.10 -2.82
CA HIS A 23 3.09 15.93 -3.48
C HIS A 23 3.88 16.31 -4.74
N ARG A 24 4.73 15.39 -5.20
CA ARG A 24 5.41 15.44 -6.49
C ARG A 24 5.34 14.06 -7.14
N PHE A 25 4.79 13.98 -8.34
CA PHE A 25 4.84 12.76 -9.13
C PHE A 25 6.23 12.61 -9.77
N ILE A 26 6.78 11.40 -9.68
CA ILE A 26 8.04 11.04 -10.33
C ILE A 26 7.68 10.03 -11.40
N GLU A 27 7.81 10.45 -12.65
CA GLU A 27 7.44 9.65 -13.81
C GLU A 27 8.67 8.90 -14.34
N PHE A 28 8.44 7.69 -14.83
CA PHE A 28 9.46 6.81 -15.41
C PHE A 28 9.03 6.45 -16.83
N ASP A 29 9.98 6.41 -17.75
CA ASP A 29 9.73 6.08 -19.15
C ASP A 29 9.38 4.59 -19.32
N ASP A 30 9.94 3.74 -18.45
CA ASP A 30 9.65 2.31 -18.36
C ASP A 30 8.83 1.96 -17.11
N PRO A 31 8.03 0.87 -17.15
CA PRO A 31 7.35 0.36 -15.97
C PRO A 31 8.32 0.02 -14.84
N VAL A 32 8.02 0.50 -13.64
CA VAL A 32 8.80 0.24 -12.42
C VAL A 32 8.14 -0.87 -11.61
N ARG A 33 8.85 -1.97 -11.42
CA ARG A 33 8.38 -3.18 -10.72
C ARG A 33 9.23 -3.51 -9.49
N THR A 34 10.48 -3.04 -9.43
CA THR A 34 11.39 -3.32 -8.33
C THR A 34 11.84 -2.06 -7.59
N VAL A 35 12.37 -2.25 -6.38
CA VAL A 35 12.93 -1.15 -5.57
C VAL A 35 14.18 -0.61 -6.27
N GLU A 36 14.96 -1.49 -6.87
CA GLU A 36 16.18 -1.18 -7.60
C GLU A 36 15.90 -0.29 -8.82
N GLU A 37 14.82 -0.57 -9.56
CA GLU A 37 14.39 0.25 -10.70
C GLU A 37 13.93 1.64 -10.26
N ALA A 38 13.15 1.71 -9.17
CA ALA A 38 12.70 2.97 -8.57
C ALA A 38 13.88 3.77 -8.00
N ALA A 39 14.92 3.08 -7.52
CA ALA A 39 16.09 3.70 -6.93
C ALA A 39 16.89 4.57 -7.92
N ARG A 40 16.65 4.40 -9.23
CA ARG A 40 17.26 5.22 -10.29
C ARG A 40 16.91 6.70 -10.22
N LYS A 41 15.74 7.05 -9.67
CA LYS A 41 15.28 8.46 -9.55
C LYS A 41 15.08 8.91 -8.10
N VAL A 42 15.09 7.99 -7.13
CA VAL A 42 14.82 8.27 -5.70
C VAL A 42 15.71 7.41 -4.82
N SER A 43 16.26 7.95 -3.74
CA SER A 43 17.05 7.14 -2.79
C SER A 43 16.23 5.96 -2.22
N ALA A 44 16.82 4.76 -2.20
CA ALA A 44 16.11 3.52 -1.88
C ALA A 44 15.50 3.50 -0.46
N ASP A 45 16.09 4.25 0.47
CA ASP A 45 15.60 4.46 1.84
C ASP A 45 14.30 5.26 1.91
N ARG A 46 13.98 6.04 0.86
CA ARG A 46 12.72 6.80 0.75
C ARG A 46 11.59 6.00 0.11
N ILE A 47 11.89 4.80 -0.40
CA ILE A 47 10.89 3.94 -1.06
C ILE A 47 10.17 3.12 0.01
N ILE A 48 8.84 3.23 0.02
CA ILE A 48 7.95 2.47 0.89
C ILE A 48 7.07 1.54 0.06
N LYS A 49 6.52 0.53 0.72
CA LYS A 49 5.45 -0.31 0.17
C LYS A 49 4.25 -0.33 1.11
N SER A 50 3.08 -0.51 0.52
CA SER A 50 1.82 -0.68 1.22
C SER A 50 1.30 -2.08 0.92
N ILE A 51 1.07 -2.88 1.95
CA ILE A 51 0.63 -4.27 1.82
C ILE A 51 -0.70 -4.41 2.56
N VAL A 52 -1.68 -5.01 1.89
CA VAL A 52 -2.98 -5.33 2.50
C VAL A 52 -2.92 -6.74 3.10
N LEU A 53 -3.27 -6.84 4.37
CA LEU A 53 -3.38 -8.07 5.13
C LEU A 53 -4.80 -8.23 5.65
N VAL A 54 -5.17 -9.46 6.02
CA VAL A 54 -6.45 -9.77 6.65
C VAL A 54 -6.20 -10.47 7.98
N GLY A 55 -6.75 -9.92 9.06
CA GLY A 55 -6.72 -10.56 10.38
C GLY A 55 -7.74 -11.69 10.48
N SER A 56 -7.54 -12.61 11.43
CA SER A 56 -8.50 -13.68 11.74
C SER A 56 -9.89 -13.17 12.16
N ASP A 57 -9.98 -11.90 12.55
CA ASP A 57 -11.21 -11.16 12.83
C ASP A 57 -11.89 -10.59 11.56
N LYS A 58 -11.43 -10.99 10.37
CA LYS A 58 -11.91 -10.56 9.05
C LYS A 58 -11.76 -9.05 8.78
N LYS A 59 -10.95 -8.34 9.56
CA LYS A 59 -10.71 -6.90 9.36
C LYS A 59 -9.45 -6.67 8.53
N PRO A 60 -9.51 -5.83 7.48
CA PRO A 60 -8.35 -5.50 6.66
C PRO A 60 -7.34 -4.65 7.43
N ILE A 61 -6.07 -4.85 7.11
CA ILE A 61 -4.93 -4.16 7.70
C ILE A 61 -4.05 -3.63 6.58
N LEU A 62 -3.75 -2.34 6.58
CA LEU A 62 -2.72 -1.75 5.73
C LEU A 62 -1.41 -1.68 6.49
N ALA A 63 -0.41 -2.42 6.04
CA ALA A 63 0.95 -2.30 6.55
C ALA A 63 1.78 -1.43 5.61
N ILE A 64 2.28 -0.31 6.12
CA ILE A 64 3.17 0.63 5.42
C ILE A 64 4.56 0.52 6.03
N LEU A 65 5.56 0.22 5.20
CA LEU A 65 6.93 -0.01 5.63
C LEU A 65 7.95 0.32 4.53
N PRO A 66 9.23 0.60 4.86
CA PRO A 66 10.30 0.69 3.89
C PRO A 66 10.31 -0.52 2.95
N ALA A 67 10.55 -0.30 1.67
CA ALA A 67 10.43 -1.35 0.67
C ALA A 67 11.41 -2.51 0.92
N LYS A 68 12.59 -2.20 1.47
CA LYS A 68 13.62 -3.17 1.90
C LYS A 68 13.22 -4.05 3.10
N ASN A 69 12.23 -3.65 3.90
CA ASN A 69 11.84 -4.37 5.11
C ASN A 69 10.81 -5.47 4.80
N LYS A 70 10.74 -6.51 5.64
CA LYS A 70 9.73 -7.57 5.57
C LYS A 70 8.69 -7.39 6.69
N ILE A 71 7.46 -7.80 6.41
CA ILE A 71 6.40 -7.83 7.42
C ILE A 71 6.72 -8.88 8.48
N SER A 72 6.57 -8.51 9.74
CA SER A 72 6.55 -9.47 10.84
C SER A 72 5.12 -9.76 11.26
N TYR A 73 4.58 -10.89 10.77
CA TYR A 73 3.23 -11.35 11.15
C TYR A 73 3.11 -11.51 12.67
N LYS A 74 4.16 -11.99 13.35
CA LYS A 74 4.20 -12.11 14.82
C LYS A 74 3.99 -10.77 15.52
N LYS A 75 4.71 -9.71 15.10
CA LYS A 75 4.56 -8.35 15.67
C LYS A 75 3.13 -7.84 15.44
N ILE A 76 2.58 -8.01 14.23
CA ILE A 76 1.22 -7.57 13.90
C ILE A 76 0.16 -8.31 14.73
N LYS A 77 0.25 -9.65 14.83
CA LYS A 77 -0.66 -10.48 15.64
C LYS A 77 -0.70 -10.03 17.10
N THR A 78 0.49 -9.82 17.65
CA THR A 78 0.66 -9.35 19.04
C THR A 78 0.06 -7.95 19.23
N LEU A 79 0.38 -7.02 18.33
CA LEU A 79 -0.09 -5.63 18.40
C LEU A 79 -1.62 -5.53 18.29
N LEU A 80 -2.21 -6.27 17.35
CA LEU A 80 -3.64 -6.22 17.07
C LEU A 80 -4.48 -7.18 17.92
N LYS A 81 -3.83 -8.02 18.75
CA LYS A 81 -4.47 -9.06 19.57
C LYS A 81 -5.38 -9.99 18.77
N VAL A 82 -4.92 -10.40 17.59
CA VAL A 82 -5.62 -11.35 16.71
C VAL A 82 -4.92 -12.71 16.68
N LYS A 83 -5.69 -13.78 16.47
CA LYS A 83 -5.16 -15.15 16.46
C LYS A 83 -4.25 -15.40 15.26
N ASP A 84 -4.65 -14.89 14.09
CA ASP A 84 -3.82 -15.00 12.89
C ASP A 84 -3.93 -13.79 11.94
N VAL A 85 -2.96 -13.67 11.04
CA VAL A 85 -2.90 -12.65 9.99
C VAL A 85 -2.33 -13.27 8.73
N ARG A 86 -2.97 -13.01 7.58
CA ARG A 86 -2.52 -13.46 6.26
C ARG A 86 -2.43 -12.32 5.25
N LEU A 87 -1.78 -12.56 4.12
CA LEU A 87 -1.91 -11.69 2.95
C LEU A 87 -3.35 -11.69 2.44
N ALA A 88 -3.81 -10.51 2.02
CA ALA A 88 -5.03 -10.39 1.25
C ALA A 88 -4.83 -11.01 -0.15
N GLN A 89 -5.86 -11.68 -0.65
CA GLN A 89 -5.92 -12.16 -2.04
C GLN A 89 -6.08 -10.97 -3.00
N PRO A 90 -5.69 -11.07 -4.28
CA PRO A 90 -5.69 -9.94 -5.20
C PRO A 90 -7.03 -9.19 -5.31
N ASP A 91 -8.12 -9.93 -5.29
CA ASP A 91 -9.50 -9.49 -5.23
C ASP A 91 -9.82 -8.75 -3.91
N GLU A 92 -9.41 -9.27 -2.76
CA GLU A 92 -9.52 -8.57 -1.47
C GLU A 92 -8.68 -7.28 -1.44
N VAL A 93 -7.49 -7.28 -2.06
CA VAL A 93 -6.66 -6.07 -2.19
C VAL A 93 -7.40 -4.99 -2.96
N LEU A 94 -7.98 -5.35 -4.10
CA LEU A 94 -8.74 -4.41 -4.93
C LEU A 94 -9.98 -3.91 -4.20
N GLU A 95 -10.75 -4.81 -3.59
CA GLU A 95 -11.95 -4.47 -2.83
C GLU A 95 -11.65 -3.50 -1.69
N HIS A 96 -10.63 -3.79 -0.89
CA HIS A 96 -10.35 -3.02 0.31
C HIS A 96 -9.57 -1.74 0.06
N SER A 97 -8.70 -1.70 -0.95
CA SER A 97 -7.85 -0.53 -1.21
C SER A 97 -8.31 0.33 -2.37
N GLY A 98 -9.07 -0.22 -3.31
CA GLY A 98 -9.38 0.40 -4.60
C GLY A 98 -8.25 0.32 -5.62
N TYR A 99 -7.16 -0.40 -5.32
CA TYR A 99 -5.97 -0.56 -6.16
C TYR A 99 -5.59 -2.04 -6.28
N PRO A 100 -5.01 -2.47 -7.42
CA PRO A 100 -4.54 -3.83 -7.59
C PRO A 100 -3.25 -4.07 -6.78
N VAL A 101 -2.90 -5.34 -6.61
CA VAL A 101 -1.60 -5.76 -6.06
C VAL A 101 -0.47 -5.06 -6.81
N GLY A 102 0.51 -4.54 -6.06
CA GLY A 102 1.66 -3.80 -6.59
C GLY A 102 1.40 -2.30 -6.84
N GLY A 103 0.14 -1.86 -6.84
CA GLY A 103 -0.25 -0.46 -7.09
C GLY A 103 -0.86 0.27 -5.90
N VAL A 104 -0.85 -0.34 -4.71
CA VAL A 104 -1.54 0.20 -3.52
C VAL A 104 -0.77 1.42 -2.96
N PRO A 105 -1.35 2.63 -2.98
CA PRO A 105 -0.71 3.80 -2.40
C PRO A 105 -0.81 3.79 -0.87
N PRO A 106 0.07 4.51 -0.15
CA PRO A 106 -0.01 4.67 1.31
C PRO A 106 -1.20 5.56 1.75
N PHE A 107 -1.80 6.29 0.81
CA PHE A 107 -2.95 7.16 1.02
C PHE A 107 -4.11 6.60 0.20
N ASN A 108 -4.83 5.64 0.76
CA ASN A 108 -5.93 4.96 0.07
C ASN A 108 -7.22 5.04 0.88
N LYS A 109 -8.31 4.72 0.19
CA LYS A 109 -9.66 4.69 0.73
C LYS A 109 -9.92 3.33 1.37
N ILE A 110 -9.08 2.89 2.32
CA ILE A 110 -9.40 1.65 3.01
C ILE A 110 -10.58 1.93 3.94
N SER A 111 -11.57 1.06 3.86
CA SER A 111 -12.82 1.12 4.62
C SER A 111 -12.60 1.59 6.06
N ARG A 112 -13.57 2.33 6.64
CA ARG A 112 -13.53 2.81 8.03
C ARG A 112 -13.29 1.70 9.07
N SER A 113 -13.55 0.44 8.71
CA SER A 113 -13.29 -0.73 9.55
C SER A 113 -11.83 -1.21 9.53
N SER A 114 -10.96 -0.57 8.76
CA SER A 114 -9.57 -0.98 8.58
C SER A 114 -8.60 -0.42 9.60
N ARG A 115 -7.47 -1.12 9.75
CA ARG A 115 -6.37 -0.73 10.64
C ARG A 115 -5.15 -0.38 9.80
N THR A 116 -4.56 0.79 10.01
CA THR A 116 -3.30 1.16 9.34
C THR A 116 -2.15 1.05 10.32
N LEU A 117 -1.11 0.30 9.94
CA LEU A 117 0.12 0.13 10.69
C LEU A 117 1.27 0.72 9.89
N VAL A 118 2.01 1.65 10.49
CA VAL A 118 3.19 2.26 9.90
C VAL A 118 4.42 1.81 10.67
N SER A 119 5.42 1.26 9.99
CA SER A 119 6.66 0.86 10.66
C SER A 119 7.40 2.09 11.18
N ARG A 120 7.88 2.02 12.44
CA ARG A 120 8.77 3.05 12.97
C ARG A 120 10.17 2.91 12.35
N PRO A 121 10.87 4.02 12.04
CA PRO A 121 12.28 3.97 11.67
C PRO A 121 13.10 3.27 12.77
N GLY A 122 13.96 2.32 12.39
CA GLY A 122 14.87 1.62 13.32
C GLY A 122 14.28 0.44 14.12
N ALA A 123 13.06 -0.03 13.81
CA ALA A 123 12.37 -1.12 14.52
C ALA A 123 12.33 -2.48 13.77
#